data_AF-A0A7C6RCH9-F1
#
_entry.id   AF-A0A7C6RCH9-F1
#
_cell.length_a   1.000
_cell.length_b   1.000
_cell.length_c   1.000
_cell.angle_alpha   90.00
_cell.angle_beta   90.00
_cell.angle_gamma   90.00
#
_symmetry.space_group_name_H-M   'P 1'
#
loop_
_entity.id
_entity.type
_entity.pdbx_description
1 polymer ?
#
loop_
_entity_poly.entity_id
_entity_poly.type
_entity_poly.pdbx_seq_one_letter_code
_entity_poly.pdbx_strand_id
1 'polypeptide(L)'
;MNERELDAKLRQARGEAERFFARRLRPSLEEGVYRRIRTDIPRGLRPGLLYRAGAVTAVLLLLALVLLKPPGPAPAGVGNPVAQQPVVLEEQGPVHWINFFRVSQPDSRGESLLAVLWAPQSGGGWQPVYSSLLAVDGDPLPVSTLELPGSQGRLVVISSRDQREEYLSYRLVGYEAGRVLSYHEKDYVPRGELAVAQQGFLVERRAAPRAPSPAEGNGSHCQQGPSAVTNLIPYYVDEGGQITLPPEPLLLEVGQYLVLVGNDEGSRVEAFARGGISPFQDGFYAYALGDASLILIADGDPRRTAQLSIKVLEPGME
;
A
#
# COMPACT_ATOMS: atom_id res chain seq x y z
N MET A 1 -28.60 23.95 6.96
CA MET A 1 -28.54 24.79 5.74
C MET A 1 -29.66 24.31 4.83
N ASN A 2 -30.59 25.18 4.41
CA ASN A 2 -31.70 24.74 3.56
C ASN A 2 -31.25 24.67 2.09
N GLU A 3 -31.96 23.91 1.24
CA GLU A 3 -31.60 23.71 -0.17
C GLU A 3 -31.47 25.02 -0.97
N ARG A 4 -32.28 26.03 -0.67
CA ARG A 4 -32.20 27.34 -1.34
C ARG A 4 -30.93 28.09 -0.97
N GLU A 5 -30.47 27.91 0.27
CA GLU A 5 -29.24 28.51 0.78
C GLU A 5 -28.00 27.83 0.19
N LEU A 6 -28.06 26.52 -0.04
CA LEU A 6 -27.02 25.76 -0.76
C LEU A 6 -26.93 26.21 -2.23
N ASP A 7 -28.07 26.31 -2.91
CA ASP A 7 -28.13 26.76 -4.30
C ASP A 7 -27.61 28.20 -4.47
N ALA A 8 -27.91 29.08 -3.52
CA ALA A 8 -27.40 30.45 -3.50
C ALA A 8 -25.87 30.45 -3.38
N LYS A 9 -25.30 29.64 -2.48
CA LYS A 9 -23.84 29.53 -2.29
C LYS A 9 -23.14 28.90 -3.48
N LEU A 10 -23.72 27.90 -4.13
CA LEU A 10 -23.15 27.27 -5.33
C LEU A 10 -23.12 28.24 -6.52
N ARG A 11 -24.18 29.03 -6.71
CA ARG A 11 -24.21 30.08 -7.74
C ARG A 11 -23.20 31.18 -7.46
N GLN A 12 -23.03 31.56 -6.19
CA GLN A 12 -22.02 32.53 -5.78
C GLN A 12 -20.59 32.01 -6.05
N ALA A 13 -20.29 30.78 -5.64
CA ALA A 13 -18.99 30.15 -5.85
C ALA A 13 -18.62 30.04 -7.34
N ARG A 14 -19.61 29.69 -8.19
CA ARG A 14 -19.43 29.68 -9.65
C ARG A 14 -19.11 31.08 -10.20
N GLY A 15 -19.85 32.10 -9.76
CA GLY A 15 -19.60 33.48 -10.19
C GLY A 15 -18.25 34.02 -9.74
N GLU A 16 -17.75 33.60 -8.57
CA GLU A 16 -16.43 33.98 -8.07
C GLU A 16 -15.30 33.25 -8.81
N ALA A 17 -15.48 31.96 -9.13
CA ALA A 17 -14.55 31.20 -9.96
C ALA A 17 -14.44 31.78 -11.37
N GLU A 18 -15.56 32.08 -12.03
CA GLU A 18 -15.57 32.69 -13.38
C GLU A 18 -14.86 34.06 -13.38
N ARG A 19 -15.05 34.90 -12.35
CA ARG A 19 -14.32 36.18 -12.22
C ARG A 19 -12.83 36.00 -11.94
N PHE A 20 -12.45 34.98 -11.19
CA PHE A 20 -11.05 34.66 -10.90
C PHE A 20 -10.31 34.22 -12.19
N PHE A 21 -10.92 33.34 -12.98
CA PHE A 21 -10.34 32.89 -14.25
C PHE A 21 -10.36 33.99 -15.33
N ALA A 22 -11.38 34.86 -15.34
CA ALA A 22 -11.42 36.02 -16.22
C ALA A 22 -10.34 37.06 -15.89
N ARG A 23 -9.89 37.18 -14.63
CA ARG A 23 -8.77 38.07 -14.24
C ARG A 23 -7.39 37.49 -14.51
N ARG A 24 -7.26 36.15 -14.59
CA ARG A 24 -5.94 35.47 -14.68
C ARG A 24 -5.50 35.15 -16.11
N LEU A 25 -6.39 35.30 -17.10
CA LEU A 25 -6.05 35.21 -18.51
C LEU A 25 -5.94 36.61 -19.11
N ARG A 26 -4.74 37.20 -19.07
CA ARG A 26 -4.44 38.40 -19.85
C ARG A 26 -4.42 38.05 -21.34
N PRO A 27 -5.13 38.79 -22.22
CA PRO A 27 -4.97 38.71 -23.68
C PRO A 27 -3.77 39.53 -24.20
N SER A 28 -2.80 39.88 -23.35
CA SER A 28 -1.76 40.87 -23.70
C SER A 28 -0.57 40.32 -24.51
N LEU A 29 -0.73 39.22 -25.25
CA LEU A 29 0.26 38.75 -26.22
C LEU A 29 -0.23 38.83 -27.68
N GLU A 30 -1.51 39.12 -27.93
CA GLU A 30 -2.02 39.27 -29.30
C GLU A 30 -1.84 40.70 -29.85
N GLU A 31 -1.83 41.73 -29.00
CA GLU A 31 -1.73 43.12 -29.45
C GLU A 31 -0.30 43.60 -29.76
N GLY A 32 0.72 42.90 -29.26
CA GLY A 32 2.13 43.18 -29.59
C GLY A 32 2.54 42.70 -30.99
N VAL A 33 1.81 41.73 -31.54
CA VAL A 33 2.13 41.10 -32.83
C VAL A 33 1.29 41.68 -33.97
N TYR A 34 0.06 42.14 -33.71
CA TYR A 34 -0.79 42.76 -34.75
C TYR A 34 -0.41 44.20 -35.12
N ARG A 35 0.35 44.92 -34.29
CA ARG A 35 0.72 46.33 -34.57
C ARG A 35 1.94 46.51 -35.46
N ARG A 36 2.56 45.42 -35.95
CA ARG A 36 3.76 45.48 -36.82
C ARG A 36 3.52 45.12 -38.29
N ILE A 37 2.26 44.91 -38.69
CA ILE A 37 1.89 44.51 -40.06
C ILE A 37 1.22 45.65 -40.86
N ARG A 38 0.98 46.82 -40.26
CA ARG A 38 0.45 48.00 -40.97
C ARG A 38 1.36 49.21 -40.78
N THR A 39 2.41 49.29 -41.59
CA THR A 39 2.86 50.53 -42.25
C THR A 39 3.96 50.20 -43.26
N ASP A 40 3.75 50.73 -44.47
CA ASP A 40 4.71 50.95 -45.56
C ASP A 40 5.17 49.76 -46.42
N ILE A 41 4.32 49.41 -47.39
CA ILE A 41 4.75 48.75 -48.63
C ILE A 41 5.04 49.85 -49.67
N PRO A 42 6.29 50.02 -50.13
CA PRO A 42 6.59 50.90 -51.25
C PRO A 42 5.99 50.32 -52.54
N ARG A 43 5.27 51.17 -53.27
CA ARG A 43 4.66 50.84 -54.56
C ARG A 43 5.74 50.59 -55.61
N GLY A 44 5.68 49.41 -56.22
CA GLY A 44 6.26 49.15 -57.53
C GLY A 44 7.26 48.00 -57.54
N LEU A 45 6.81 46.78 -57.85
CA LEU A 45 7.60 45.70 -58.46
C LEU A 45 6.64 44.63 -59.01
N ARG A 46 6.96 44.12 -60.21
CA ARG A 46 6.09 43.35 -61.11
C ARG A 46 5.73 41.94 -60.58
N PRO A 47 4.52 41.38 -60.84
CA PRO A 47 3.92 40.33 -60.02
C PRO A 47 4.21 38.87 -60.44
N GLY A 48 5.09 38.62 -61.41
CA GLY A 48 5.17 37.29 -62.06
C GLY A 48 6.10 36.25 -61.41
N LEU A 49 7.15 36.67 -60.69
CA LEU A 49 8.24 35.77 -60.26
C LEU A 49 8.33 35.53 -58.74
N LEU A 50 7.73 36.37 -57.90
CA LEU A 50 7.83 36.25 -56.43
C LEU A 50 6.91 35.19 -55.82
N TYR A 51 5.80 34.83 -56.48
CA TYR A 51 4.84 33.85 -55.96
C TYR A 51 5.39 32.41 -55.92
N ARG A 52 6.32 32.05 -56.82
CA ARG A 52 6.90 30.69 -56.85
C ARG A 52 8.01 30.51 -55.81
N ALA A 53 8.79 31.55 -55.51
CA ALA A 53 9.81 31.50 -54.47
C ALA A 53 9.20 31.52 -53.05
N GLY A 54 8.11 32.28 -52.85
CA GLY A 54 7.42 32.37 -51.56
C GLY A 54 6.68 31.09 -51.14
N ALA A 55 6.15 30.34 -52.10
CA ALA A 55 5.48 29.07 -51.81
C ALA A 55 6.47 28.00 -51.32
N VAL A 56 7.67 27.94 -51.92
CA VAL A 56 8.70 26.95 -51.55
C VAL A 56 9.27 27.27 -50.16
N THR A 57 9.52 28.54 -49.85
CA THR A 57 9.99 28.93 -48.51
C THR A 57 8.91 28.72 -47.45
N ALA A 58 7.64 28.98 -47.75
CA ALA A 58 6.54 28.70 -46.82
C ALA A 58 6.41 27.20 -46.52
N VAL A 59 6.51 26.33 -47.54
CA VAL A 59 6.47 24.86 -47.37
C VAL A 59 7.69 24.37 -46.56
N LEU A 60 8.89 24.90 -46.83
CA LEU A 60 10.08 24.54 -46.05
C LEU A 60 10.01 25.01 -44.60
N LEU A 61 9.43 26.18 -44.33
CA LEU A 61 9.19 26.67 -42.97
C LEU A 61 8.16 25.80 -42.23
N LEU A 62 7.10 25.38 -42.92
CA LEU A 62 6.08 24.50 -42.35
C LEU A 62 6.65 23.09 -42.10
N LEU A 63 7.49 22.57 -43.00
CA LEU A 63 8.19 21.30 -42.83
C LEU A 63 9.20 21.38 -41.67
N ALA A 64 9.93 22.49 -41.55
CA ALA A 64 10.83 22.74 -40.43
C ALA A 64 10.05 22.82 -39.11
N LEU A 65 8.88 23.45 -39.07
CA LEU A 65 8.03 23.48 -37.87
C LEU A 65 7.48 22.11 -37.49
N VAL A 66 7.17 21.24 -38.46
CA VAL A 66 6.72 19.87 -38.20
C VAL A 66 7.88 18.98 -37.73
N LEU A 67 9.10 19.23 -38.22
CA LEU A 67 10.31 18.51 -37.83
C LEU A 67 10.89 19.01 -36.50
N LEU A 68 10.69 20.29 -36.16
CA LEU A 68 10.91 20.85 -34.81
C LEU A 68 9.71 20.54 -33.91
N LYS A 69 9.36 19.27 -33.77
CA LYS A 69 8.57 18.87 -32.60
C LYS A 69 9.45 19.15 -31.38
N PRO A 70 9.05 20.05 -30.45
CA PRO A 70 9.79 20.19 -29.21
C PRO A 70 9.87 18.80 -28.58
N PRO A 71 11.03 18.38 -28.06
CA PRO A 71 11.12 17.12 -27.34
C PRO A 71 9.99 17.14 -26.32
N GLY A 72 9.11 16.14 -26.38
CA GLY A 72 8.07 15.98 -25.37
C GLY A 72 8.74 16.02 -24.00
N PRO A 73 8.02 16.48 -22.95
CA PRO A 73 8.57 16.47 -21.61
C PRO A 73 9.19 15.09 -21.38
N ALA A 74 10.47 15.07 -21.01
CA ALA A 74 11.17 13.83 -20.71
C ALA A 74 10.27 13.04 -19.73
N PRO A 75 10.09 11.72 -19.94
CA PRO A 75 9.31 10.93 -19.00
C PRO A 75 9.85 11.24 -17.61
N ALA A 76 8.97 11.70 -16.72
CA ALA A 76 9.37 11.99 -15.34
C ALA A 76 10.02 10.72 -14.82
N GLY A 77 11.33 10.78 -14.58
CA GLY A 77 12.07 9.63 -14.09
C GLY A 77 11.40 9.19 -12.81
N VAL A 78 10.97 7.92 -12.76
CA VAL A 78 10.62 7.27 -11.51
C VAL A 78 11.84 7.47 -10.60
N GLY A 79 11.67 8.17 -9.48
CA GLY A 79 12.79 8.51 -8.60
C GLY A 79 13.63 7.28 -8.26
N ASN A 80 14.91 7.45 -7.93
CA ASN A 80 15.75 6.31 -7.60
C ASN A 80 15.21 5.61 -6.33
N PRO A 81 15.06 4.28 -6.33
CA PRO A 81 14.63 3.56 -5.13
C PRO A 81 15.69 3.70 -4.04
N VAL A 82 15.26 3.85 -2.80
CA VAL A 82 16.14 3.85 -1.62
C VAL A 82 16.57 2.45 -1.21
N ALA A 83 15.78 1.44 -1.59
CA ALA A 83 16.13 0.03 -1.46
C ALA A 83 15.45 -0.80 -2.55
N GLN A 84 16.10 -1.88 -2.96
CA GLN A 84 15.59 -2.86 -3.91
C GLN A 84 15.94 -4.26 -3.40
N GLN A 85 14.94 -5.12 -3.26
CA GLN A 85 15.09 -6.46 -2.68
C GLN A 85 14.39 -7.51 -3.57
N PRO A 86 15.04 -8.63 -3.91
CA PRO A 86 14.40 -9.70 -4.67
C PRO A 86 13.48 -10.52 -3.76
N VAL A 87 12.38 -11.03 -4.31
CA VAL A 87 11.46 -11.92 -3.60
C VAL A 87 10.94 -13.01 -4.52
N VAL A 88 10.80 -14.22 -4.00
CA VAL A 88 10.24 -15.37 -4.73
C VAL A 88 8.89 -15.67 -4.10
N LEU A 89 7.82 -15.47 -4.87
CA LEU A 89 6.43 -15.60 -4.41
C LEU A 89 5.86 -16.99 -4.60
N GLU A 90 6.47 -17.80 -5.45
CA GLU A 90 6.09 -19.18 -5.77
C GLU A 90 7.38 -20.00 -5.87
N GLU A 91 7.40 -21.24 -5.35
CA GLU A 91 8.62 -22.05 -5.21
C GLU A 91 9.44 -22.21 -6.50
N GLN A 92 8.76 -22.32 -7.64
CA GLN A 92 9.37 -22.45 -8.98
C GLN A 92 9.05 -21.25 -9.89
N GLY A 93 8.54 -20.16 -9.30
CA GLY A 93 8.14 -18.96 -10.02
C GLY A 93 9.31 -18.02 -10.35
N PRO A 94 9.05 -16.99 -11.16
CA PRO A 94 10.07 -16.00 -11.47
C PRO A 94 10.36 -15.11 -10.24
N VAL A 95 11.57 -14.56 -10.19
CA VAL A 95 11.95 -13.58 -9.17
C VAL A 95 11.16 -12.29 -9.40
N HIS A 96 10.53 -11.80 -8.33
CA HIS A 96 9.89 -10.50 -8.26
C HIS A 96 10.82 -9.51 -7.55
N TRP A 97 10.57 -8.21 -7.71
CA TRP A 97 11.35 -7.16 -7.03
C TRP A 97 10.46 -6.27 -6.20
N ILE A 98 10.89 -5.98 -4.98
CA ILE A 98 10.30 -4.94 -4.14
C ILE A 98 11.23 -3.74 -4.16
N ASN A 99 10.72 -2.62 -4.65
CA ASN A 99 11.41 -1.35 -4.65
C ASN A 99 10.75 -0.43 -3.62
N PHE A 100 11.58 0.27 -2.85
CA PHE A 100 11.14 1.27 -1.90
C PHE A 100 11.53 2.65 -2.39
N PHE A 101 10.58 3.59 -2.42
CA PHE A 101 10.79 4.97 -2.86
C PHE A 101 10.39 5.93 -1.75
N ARG A 102 11.14 7.02 -1.58
CA ARG A 102 10.68 8.14 -0.74
C ARG A 102 9.72 9.00 -1.53
N VAL A 103 8.59 9.33 -0.92
CA VAL A 103 7.54 10.14 -1.50
C VAL A 103 7.20 11.26 -0.52
N SER A 104 7.47 12.50 -0.93
CA SER A 104 7.10 13.67 -0.14
C SER A 104 5.57 13.82 -0.10
N GLN A 105 5.00 14.02 1.09
CA GLN A 105 3.57 14.25 1.21
C GLN A 105 3.25 15.73 0.92
N PRO A 106 2.14 16.05 0.24
CA PRO A 106 1.78 17.44 -0.06
C PRO A 106 1.62 18.35 1.17
N ASP A 107 1.12 17.77 2.26
CA ASP A 107 0.70 18.50 3.46
C ASP A 107 1.64 18.31 4.66
N SER A 108 2.74 17.57 4.51
CA SER A 108 3.66 17.28 5.60
C SER A 108 5.10 17.59 5.21
N ARG A 109 5.93 17.89 6.21
CA ARG A 109 7.38 18.06 6.02
C ARG A 109 8.12 16.72 5.95
N GLY A 110 7.40 15.60 6.12
CA GLY A 110 7.96 14.26 6.15
C GLY A 110 7.83 13.55 4.81
N GLU A 111 8.57 12.45 4.68
CA GLU A 111 8.53 11.60 3.51
C GLU A 111 7.90 10.26 3.89
N SER A 112 6.93 9.78 3.12
CA SER A 112 6.44 8.41 3.25
C SER A 112 7.32 7.45 2.45
N LEU A 113 7.35 6.19 2.87
CA LEU A 113 8.00 5.15 2.12
C LEU A 113 6.95 4.43 1.26
N LEU A 114 7.09 4.50 -0.06
CA LEU A 114 6.28 3.76 -1.01
C LEU A 114 6.98 2.43 -1.33
N ALA A 115 6.35 1.31 -0.97
CA ALA A 115 6.76 0.00 -1.43
C ALA A 115 6.03 -0.35 -2.74
N VAL A 116 6.75 -0.83 -3.74
CA VAL A 116 6.21 -1.28 -5.02
C VAL A 116 6.75 -2.67 -5.35
N LEU A 117 5.86 -3.64 -5.52
CA LEU A 117 6.18 -4.99 -5.97
C LEU A 117 6.04 -5.06 -7.50
N TRP A 118 7.11 -5.51 -8.14
CA TRP A 118 7.22 -5.65 -9.58
C TRP A 118 7.23 -7.12 -9.97
N ALA A 119 6.36 -7.49 -10.90
CA ALA A 119 6.34 -8.81 -11.52
C ALA A 119 6.91 -8.75 -12.94
N PRO A 120 7.63 -9.80 -13.38
CA PRO A 120 8.11 -9.89 -14.75
C PRO A 120 6.96 -10.19 -15.71
N GLN A 121 7.01 -9.62 -16.91
CA GLN A 121 6.03 -9.88 -17.98
C GLN A 121 6.52 -10.97 -18.93
N SER A 122 5.58 -11.73 -19.52
CA SER A 122 5.88 -12.82 -20.47
C SER A 122 6.58 -12.37 -21.76
N GLY A 123 6.51 -11.08 -22.11
CA GLY A 123 7.21 -10.46 -23.24
C GLY A 123 8.54 -9.77 -22.89
N GLY A 124 9.02 -9.95 -21.66
CA GLY A 124 10.12 -9.17 -21.11
C GLY A 124 9.64 -7.82 -20.54
N GLY A 125 10.42 -7.26 -19.62
CA GLY A 125 10.04 -6.07 -18.87
C GLY A 125 9.35 -6.40 -17.55
N TRP A 126 8.95 -5.33 -16.85
CA TRP A 126 8.44 -5.39 -15.48
C TRP A 126 7.17 -4.55 -15.37
N GLN A 127 6.20 -5.02 -14.58
CA GLN A 127 5.00 -4.26 -14.27
C GLN A 127 4.79 -4.20 -12.75
N PRO A 128 4.29 -3.07 -12.23
CA PRO A 128 3.91 -3.00 -10.83
C PRO A 128 2.63 -3.83 -10.65
N VAL A 129 2.66 -4.77 -9.71
CA VAL A 129 1.51 -5.63 -9.37
C VAL A 129 0.93 -5.31 -7.99
N TYR A 130 1.68 -4.59 -7.17
CA TYR A 130 1.21 -4.08 -5.89
C TYR A 130 2.00 -2.84 -5.49
N SER A 131 1.34 -1.93 -4.77
CA SER A 131 1.99 -0.79 -4.15
C SER A 131 1.27 -0.39 -2.87
N SER A 132 2.03 -0.04 -1.83
CA SER A 132 1.47 0.53 -0.60
C SER A 132 2.39 1.60 -0.04
N LEU A 133 1.79 2.65 0.50
CA LEU A 133 2.50 3.57 1.38
C LEU A 133 2.66 2.92 2.76
N LEU A 134 3.82 3.12 3.36
CA LEU A 134 4.13 2.81 4.75
C LEU A 134 4.27 4.13 5.51
N ALA A 135 4.23 4.05 6.85
CA ALA A 135 4.26 5.23 7.72
C ALA A 135 5.40 6.21 7.40
N VAL A 136 5.14 7.48 7.75
CA VAL A 136 6.02 8.63 7.53
C VAL A 136 7.37 8.42 8.21
N ASP A 137 8.44 8.87 7.52
CA ASP A 137 9.84 8.82 7.94
C ASP A 137 10.35 7.41 8.27
N GLY A 138 9.78 6.40 7.60
CA GLY A 138 10.20 5.02 7.68
C GLY A 138 11.42 4.67 6.82
N ASP A 139 12.26 3.78 7.33
CA ASP A 139 13.29 3.05 6.59
C ASP A 139 12.83 1.61 6.32
N PRO A 140 13.10 1.07 5.12
CA PRO A 140 12.72 -0.30 4.78
C PRO A 140 13.52 -1.31 5.62
N LEU A 141 12.83 -2.35 6.09
CA LEU A 141 13.46 -3.52 6.70
C LEU A 141 13.70 -4.62 5.66
N PRO A 142 14.53 -5.63 5.96
CA PRO A 142 14.66 -6.82 5.11
C PRO A 142 13.29 -7.47 4.86
N VAL A 143 13.00 -7.73 3.59
CA VAL A 143 11.81 -8.47 3.19
C VAL A 143 11.97 -9.92 3.62
N SER A 144 10.93 -10.49 4.23
CA SER A 144 10.88 -11.92 4.57
C SER A 144 9.70 -12.60 3.88
N THR A 145 9.78 -13.91 3.75
CA THR A 145 8.72 -14.74 3.15
C THR A 145 8.28 -15.81 4.12
N LEU A 146 7.00 -16.17 4.01
CA LEU A 146 6.33 -17.20 4.78
C LEU A 146 5.62 -18.14 3.81
N GLU A 147 5.64 -19.44 4.08
CA GLU A 147 4.90 -20.41 3.28
C GLU A 147 3.39 -20.30 3.55
N LEU A 148 2.57 -20.29 2.50
CA LEU A 148 1.11 -20.30 2.67
C LEU A 148 0.64 -21.76 2.73
N PRO A 149 -0.03 -22.19 3.81
CA PRO A 149 -0.39 -23.59 4.00
C PRO A 149 -1.31 -24.08 2.88
N GLY A 150 -1.03 -25.27 2.34
CA GLY A 150 -1.81 -25.88 1.27
C GLY A 150 -1.63 -25.24 -0.12
N SER A 151 -0.70 -24.30 -0.26
CA SER A 151 -0.41 -23.60 -1.51
C SER A 151 1.08 -23.70 -1.87
N GLN A 152 1.40 -23.56 -3.16
CA GLN A 152 2.77 -23.33 -3.63
C GLN A 152 3.18 -21.85 -3.51
N GLY A 153 2.20 -20.99 -3.19
CA GLY A 153 2.40 -19.58 -2.96
C GLY A 153 3.04 -19.29 -1.61
N ARG A 154 3.68 -18.12 -1.54
CA ARG A 154 4.29 -17.57 -0.33
C ARG A 154 3.65 -16.24 -0.01
N LEU A 155 3.53 -15.96 1.28
CA LEU A 155 3.26 -14.63 1.77
C LEU A 155 4.58 -13.87 1.91
N VAL A 156 4.52 -12.57 1.64
CA VAL A 156 5.64 -11.64 1.80
C VAL A 156 5.32 -10.67 2.91
N VAL A 157 6.30 -10.49 3.79
CA VAL A 157 6.28 -9.46 4.81
C VAL A 157 7.08 -8.27 4.31
N ILE A 158 6.37 -7.21 3.97
CA ILE A 158 6.95 -5.91 3.62
C ILE A 158 6.83 -5.03 4.85
N SER A 159 7.94 -4.49 5.35
CA SER A 159 7.91 -3.71 6.58
C SER A 159 8.89 -2.54 6.57
N SER A 160 8.57 -1.54 7.38
CA SER A 160 9.43 -0.38 7.63
C SER A 160 9.40 -0.01 9.11
N ARG A 161 10.46 0.68 9.53
CA ARG A 161 10.59 1.22 10.88
C ARG A 161 10.87 2.71 10.79
N ASP A 162 10.21 3.51 11.61
CA ASP A 162 10.53 4.94 11.68
C ASP A 162 11.96 5.15 12.17
N GLN A 163 12.55 6.30 11.83
CA GLN A 163 13.94 6.64 12.21
C GLN A 163 14.19 6.66 13.72
N ARG A 164 13.13 6.77 14.54
CA ARG A 164 13.23 6.75 16.01
C ARG A 164 13.06 5.35 16.61
N GLU A 165 12.79 4.36 15.77
CA GLU A 165 12.47 2.99 16.17
C GLU A 165 11.27 2.88 17.13
N GLU A 166 10.38 3.87 17.11
CA GLU A 166 9.19 3.91 17.95
C GLU A 166 8.01 3.18 17.29
N TYR A 167 7.98 3.07 15.97
CA TYR A 167 6.86 2.55 15.22
C TYR A 167 7.29 1.63 14.08
N LEU A 168 6.64 0.47 14.03
CA LEU A 168 6.71 -0.46 12.92
C LEU A 168 5.47 -0.33 12.04
N SER A 169 5.65 -0.38 10.73
CA SER A 169 4.55 -0.59 9.78
C SER A 169 4.85 -1.81 8.93
N TYR A 170 3.84 -2.65 8.68
CA TYR A 170 4.03 -3.85 7.87
C TYR A 170 2.79 -4.23 7.05
N ARG A 171 3.04 -5.02 6.02
CA ARG A 171 2.07 -5.59 5.09
C ARG A 171 2.39 -7.06 4.92
N LEU A 172 1.38 -7.89 5.00
CA LEU A 172 1.42 -9.31 4.66
C LEU A 172 0.65 -9.47 3.35
N VAL A 173 1.36 -9.80 2.28
CA VAL A 173 0.78 -9.90 0.93
C VAL A 173 1.08 -11.26 0.31
N GLY A 174 0.12 -11.84 -0.39
CA GLY A 174 0.32 -13.08 -1.16
C GLY A 174 0.14 -12.83 -2.65
N TYR A 175 0.60 -13.77 -3.47
CA TYR A 175 0.39 -13.75 -4.92
C TYR A 175 -0.33 -15.02 -5.34
N GLU A 176 -1.50 -14.87 -5.93
CA GLU A 176 -2.37 -15.98 -6.29
C GLU A 176 -3.09 -15.66 -7.60
N ALA A 177 -3.19 -16.62 -8.52
CA ALA A 177 -3.89 -16.46 -9.78
C ALA A 177 -3.51 -15.19 -10.57
N GLY A 178 -2.22 -14.80 -10.51
CA GLY A 178 -1.70 -13.63 -11.21
C GLY A 178 -2.03 -12.27 -10.57
N ARG A 179 -2.60 -12.27 -9.35
CA ARG A 179 -2.92 -11.05 -8.59
C ARG A 179 -2.26 -11.07 -7.22
N VAL A 180 -1.95 -9.88 -6.70
CA VAL A 180 -1.48 -9.71 -5.32
C VAL A 180 -2.70 -9.50 -4.42
N LEU A 181 -2.76 -10.25 -3.31
CA LEU A 181 -3.79 -10.14 -2.28
C LEU A 181 -3.16 -9.60 -1.00
N SER A 182 -3.85 -8.67 -0.33
CA SER A 182 -3.43 -8.16 0.98
C SER A 182 -4.14 -8.93 2.08
N TYR A 183 -3.35 -9.64 2.90
CA TYR A 183 -3.85 -10.51 3.97
C TYR A 183 -3.90 -9.79 5.31
N HIS A 184 -2.95 -8.89 5.56
CA HIS A 184 -2.90 -8.11 6.80
C HIS A 184 -2.07 -6.85 6.63
N GLU A 185 -2.56 -5.74 7.16
CA GLU A 185 -1.86 -4.46 7.12
C GLU A 185 -1.95 -3.76 8.47
N LYS A 186 -0.80 -3.29 8.97
CA LYS A 186 -0.75 -2.45 10.17
C LYS A 186 0.25 -1.32 9.96
N ASP A 187 -0.16 -0.14 10.38
CA ASP A 187 0.70 1.03 10.48
C ASP A 187 0.82 1.44 11.94
N TYR A 188 1.93 2.11 12.27
CA TYR A 188 2.17 2.71 13.59
C TYR A 188 2.07 1.72 14.76
N VAL A 189 2.60 0.51 14.61
CA VAL A 189 2.69 -0.48 15.68
C VAL A 189 3.77 -0.04 16.68
N PRO A 190 3.39 0.33 17.93
CA PRO A 190 4.31 0.96 18.87
C PRO A 190 5.35 -0.04 19.38
N ARG A 191 6.63 0.25 19.15
CA ARG A 191 7.78 -0.60 19.44
C ARG A 191 7.55 -2.03 18.93
N GLY A 192 7.01 -2.12 17.71
CA GLY A 192 6.65 -3.37 17.09
C GLY A 192 7.86 -4.19 16.65
N GLU A 193 7.81 -5.49 16.90
CA GLU A 193 8.75 -6.48 16.40
C GLU A 193 7.99 -7.60 15.67
N LEU A 194 8.60 -8.14 14.62
CA LEU A 194 8.07 -9.26 13.85
C LEU A 194 9.08 -10.40 13.84
N ALA A 195 8.58 -11.62 13.99
CA ALA A 195 9.35 -12.84 13.81
C ALA A 195 8.51 -13.88 13.07
N VAL A 196 9.11 -14.56 12.09
CA VAL A 196 8.50 -15.74 11.47
C VAL A 196 8.77 -16.92 12.40
N ALA A 197 7.71 -17.51 12.94
CA ALA A 197 7.79 -18.71 13.75
C ALA A 197 8.17 -19.92 12.89
N GLN A 198 8.84 -20.91 13.49
CA GLN A 198 9.25 -22.13 12.79
C GLN A 198 8.07 -22.90 12.19
N GLN A 199 6.89 -22.77 12.80
CA GLN A 199 5.65 -23.42 12.39
C GLN A 199 4.90 -22.67 11.27
N GLY A 200 5.54 -21.70 10.62
CA GLY A 200 4.98 -21.07 9.42
C GLY A 200 3.89 -20.02 9.70
N PHE A 201 3.99 -19.31 10.83
CA PHE A 201 3.13 -18.15 11.13
C PHE A 201 3.97 -16.95 11.58
N LEU A 202 3.34 -15.77 11.64
CA LEU A 202 4.01 -14.52 12.00
C LEU A 202 3.69 -14.15 13.45
N VAL A 203 4.71 -13.86 14.25
CA VAL A 203 4.57 -13.34 15.61
C VAL A 203 4.85 -11.86 15.61
N GLU A 204 3.87 -11.08 16.05
CA GLU A 204 4.00 -9.65 16.28
C GLU A 204 4.04 -9.37 17.78
N ARG A 205 5.09 -8.68 18.23
CA ARG A 205 5.23 -8.20 19.61
C ARG A 205 5.16 -6.68 19.60
N ARG A 206 4.38 -6.08 20.50
CA ARG A 206 4.28 -4.63 20.64
C ARG A 206 4.21 -4.23 22.11
N ALA A 207 4.58 -3.00 22.42
CA ALA A 207 4.35 -2.47 23.76
C ALA A 207 2.84 -2.39 24.04
N ALA A 208 2.35 -3.05 25.09
CA ALA A 208 0.94 -2.92 25.44
C ALA A 208 0.66 -1.49 25.92
N PRO A 209 -0.48 -0.89 25.51
CA PRO A 209 -0.96 0.32 26.16
C PRO A 209 -1.09 0.06 27.65
N ARG A 210 -0.42 0.84 28.50
CA ARG A 210 -0.72 0.82 29.93
C ARG A 210 -2.19 1.18 30.08
N ALA A 211 -2.97 0.36 30.79
CA ALA A 211 -4.26 0.81 31.29
C ALA A 211 -4.03 2.14 32.05
N PRO A 212 -4.87 3.17 31.85
CA PRO A 212 -4.73 4.41 32.59
C PRO A 212 -4.88 4.08 34.08
N SER A 213 -3.76 4.08 34.80
CA SER A 213 -3.77 3.87 36.25
C SER A 213 -4.37 5.13 36.89
N PRO A 214 -5.46 5.03 37.67
CA PRO A 214 -5.91 6.14 38.46
C PRO A 214 -4.91 6.34 39.61
N ALA A 215 -4.18 7.45 39.56
CA ALA A 215 -3.14 7.87 40.49
C ALA A 215 -1.80 7.12 40.38
N GLU A 216 -0.77 7.84 39.94
CA GLU A 216 0.34 8.22 40.82
C GLU A 216 1.20 9.30 40.16
N GLY A 217 1.55 10.30 40.95
CA GLY A 217 2.31 11.46 40.53
C GLY A 217 3.82 11.20 40.59
N ASN A 218 4.52 11.93 39.73
CA ASN A 218 5.95 12.21 39.74
C ASN A 218 6.92 11.04 39.57
N GLY A 219 7.73 11.13 38.51
CA GLY A 219 9.09 10.61 38.51
C GLY A 219 9.32 9.41 37.61
N SER A 220 9.57 9.69 36.33
CA SER A 220 10.45 8.99 35.41
C SER A 220 11.03 7.63 35.86
N HIS A 221 10.45 6.55 35.35
CA HIS A 221 11.15 5.50 34.61
C HIS A 221 10.09 4.86 33.70
N CYS A 222 10.30 4.87 32.38
CA CYS A 222 9.52 4.03 31.47
C CYS A 222 9.90 2.57 31.72
N GLN A 223 9.43 2.01 32.83
CA GLN A 223 9.47 0.58 33.06
C GLN A 223 8.64 -0.07 31.96
N GLN A 224 9.26 -1.01 31.25
CA GLN A 224 8.65 -1.80 30.18
C GLN A 224 7.33 -2.39 30.72
N GLY A 225 6.20 -1.97 30.16
CA GLY A 225 4.93 -2.66 30.38
C GLY A 225 4.98 -4.07 29.78
N PRO A 226 4.04 -4.96 30.12
CA PRO A 226 3.94 -6.25 29.45
C PRO A 226 3.82 -6.04 27.93
N SER A 227 4.55 -6.80 27.13
CA SER A 227 4.41 -6.77 25.67
C SER A 227 3.13 -7.51 25.29
N ALA A 228 2.31 -6.92 24.40
CA ALA A 228 1.23 -7.64 23.76
C ALA A 228 1.81 -8.48 22.61
N VAL A 229 1.46 -9.76 22.57
CA VAL A 229 1.93 -10.71 21.55
C VAL A 229 0.73 -11.19 20.73
N THR A 230 0.82 -11.06 19.42
CA THR A 230 -0.20 -11.50 18.46
C THR A 230 0.42 -12.51 17.50
N ASN A 231 -0.20 -13.68 17.38
CA ASN A 231 0.16 -14.72 16.44
C ASN A 231 -0.77 -14.63 15.21
N LEU A 232 -0.23 -14.25 14.06
CA LEU A 232 -0.97 -14.17 12.80
C LEU A 232 -0.82 -15.50 12.06
N ILE A 233 -1.88 -16.29 12.08
CA ILE A 233 -1.91 -17.64 11.54
C ILE A 233 -2.50 -17.61 10.13
N PRO A 234 -1.72 -17.91 9.08
CA PRO A 234 -2.26 -17.98 7.74
C PRO A 234 -3.18 -19.19 7.58
N TYR A 235 -4.24 -19.03 6.79
CA TYR A 235 -5.05 -20.12 6.27
C TYR A 235 -5.34 -19.91 4.79
N TYR A 236 -5.64 -21.00 4.09
CA TYR A 236 -5.99 -20.97 2.69
C TYR A 236 -7.30 -21.74 2.44
N VAL A 237 -8.19 -21.15 1.65
CA VAL A 237 -9.39 -21.82 1.15
C VAL A 237 -9.17 -22.14 -0.33
N ASP A 238 -9.21 -23.43 -0.67
CA ASP A 238 -9.03 -23.88 -2.05
C ASP A 238 -10.31 -23.68 -2.90
N GLU A 239 -10.21 -23.98 -4.20
CA GLU A 239 -11.36 -23.91 -5.14
C GLU A 239 -12.54 -24.81 -4.74
N GLY A 240 -12.28 -25.88 -3.99
CA GLY A 240 -13.27 -26.80 -3.45
C GLY A 240 -13.92 -26.33 -2.15
N GLY A 241 -13.46 -25.21 -1.58
CA GLY A 241 -13.87 -24.70 -0.28
C GLY A 241 -13.23 -25.44 0.91
N GLN A 242 -12.18 -26.22 0.70
CA GLN A 242 -11.43 -26.84 1.79
C GLN A 242 -10.45 -25.86 2.41
N ILE A 243 -10.37 -25.88 3.74
CA ILE A 243 -9.51 -24.99 4.50
C ILE A 243 -8.22 -25.74 4.86
N THR A 244 -7.08 -25.14 4.54
CA THR A 244 -5.77 -25.65 4.97
C THR A 244 -5.12 -24.69 5.98
N LEU A 245 -4.51 -25.27 7.02
CA LEU A 245 -3.86 -24.58 8.13
C LEU A 245 -2.44 -25.14 8.33
N PRO A 246 -1.57 -24.44 9.09
CA PRO A 246 -0.30 -25.01 9.53
C PRO A 246 -0.53 -26.33 10.30
N PRO A 247 0.33 -27.35 10.10
CA PRO A 247 0.06 -28.72 10.54
C PRO A 247 0.29 -28.99 12.03
N GLU A 248 0.97 -28.10 12.76
CA GLU A 248 1.39 -28.32 14.14
C GLU A 248 0.47 -27.64 15.16
N PRO A 249 0.31 -28.21 16.37
CA PRO A 249 -0.43 -27.56 17.44
C PRO A 249 0.25 -26.25 17.82
N LEU A 250 -0.54 -25.19 17.90
CA LEU A 250 -0.05 -23.86 18.25
C LEU A 250 0.12 -23.74 19.76
N LEU A 251 1.26 -23.21 20.19
CA LEU A 251 1.48 -22.83 21.58
C LEU A 251 1.08 -21.37 21.75
N LEU A 252 0.19 -21.09 22.70
CA LEU A 252 -0.15 -19.74 23.13
C LEU A 252 0.10 -19.61 24.62
N GLU A 253 0.53 -18.45 25.08
CA GLU A 253 0.52 -18.15 26.51
C GLU A 253 -0.76 -17.40 26.89
N VAL A 254 -1.18 -17.52 28.15
CA VAL A 254 -2.25 -16.67 28.69
C VAL A 254 -1.89 -15.20 28.49
N GLY A 255 -2.82 -14.43 27.91
CA GLY A 255 -2.60 -13.02 27.57
C GLY A 255 -2.21 -12.75 26.12
N GLN A 256 -1.90 -13.78 25.34
CA GLN A 256 -1.58 -13.63 23.93
C GLN A 256 -2.82 -13.66 23.03
N TYR A 257 -2.66 -13.12 21.83
CA TYR A 257 -3.69 -13.06 20.79
C TYR A 257 -3.35 -13.96 19.62
N LEU A 258 -4.39 -14.41 18.93
CA LEU A 258 -4.35 -15.14 17.68
C LEU A 258 -5.23 -14.44 16.66
N VAL A 259 -4.72 -14.18 15.46
CA VAL A 259 -5.47 -13.61 14.34
C VAL A 259 -5.35 -14.57 13.16
N LEU A 260 -6.48 -14.95 12.56
CA LEU A 260 -6.49 -15.72 11.33
C LEU A 260 -6.35 -14.78 10.13
N VAL A 261 -5.46 -15.09 9.19
CA VAL A 261 -5.27 -14.30 7.96
C VAL A 261 -5.42 -15.23 6.75
N GLY A 262 -6.34 -14.95 5.84
CA GLY A 262 -6.61 -15.85 4.72
C GLY A 262 -7.11 -15.15 3.47
N ASN A 263 -7.25 -15.92 2.39
CA ASN A 263 -7.57 -15.45 1.04
C ASN A 263 -9.08 -15.20 0.81
N ASP A 264 -9.86 -15.09 1.87
CA ASP A 264 -11.31 -14.95 1.81
C ASP A 264 -11.74 -13.49 1.97
N GLU A 265 -11.83 -12.79 0.83
CA GLU A 265 -12.28 -11.38 0.77
C GLU A 265 -13.78 -11.19 1.13
N GLY A 266 -14.52 -12.26 1.47
CA GLY A 266 -15.99 -12.26 1.62
C GLY A 266 -16.56 -12.95 2.85
N SER A 267 -15.74 -13.35 3.84
CA SER A 267 -16.17 -14.02 5.09
C SER A 267 -17.04 -15.28 4.88
N ARG A 268 -16.60 -16.14 3.97
CA ARG A 268 -17.05 -17.53 3.83
C ARG A 268 -16.53 -18.43 4.96
N VAL A 269 -15.54 -18.01 5.74
CA VAL A 269 -15.03 -18.82 6.86
C VAL A 269 -15.53 -18.32 8.21
N GLU A 270 -16.32 -19.15 8.89
CA GLU A 270 -16.71 -18.96 10.29
C GLU A 270 -15.73 -19.66 11.22
N ALA A 271 -15.40 -19.06 12.36
CA ALA A 271 -14.45 -19.62 13.32
C ALA A 271 -15.06 -19.73 14.73
N PHE A 272 -15.00 -20.94 15.30
CA PHE A 272 -15.57 -21.28 16.60
C PHE A 272 -14.48 -21.71 17.57
N ALA A 273 -14.34 -20.94 18.65
CA ALA A 273 -13.39 -21.20 19.72
C ALA A 273 -13.95 -22.17 20.76
N ARG A 274 -13.09 -23.05 21.28
CA ARG A 274 -13.35 -23.92 22.44
C ARG A 274 -12.12 -23.99 23.35
N GLY A 275 -12.37 -24.19 24.65
CA GLY A 275 -11.30 -24.31 25.65
C GLY A 275 -10.81 -22.95 26.14
N GLY A 276 -9.50 -22.82 26.36
CA GLY A 276 -8.86 -21.65 26.96
C GLY A 276 -8.74 -20.39 26.10
N ILE A 277 -9.48 -20.30 24.98
CA ILE A 277 -9.48 -19.17 24.04
C ILE A 277 -10.89 -18.65 23.78
N SER A 278 -11.04 -17.34 23.56
CA SER A 278 -12.33 -16.71 23.25
C SER A 278 -12.20 -15.67 22.14
N PRO A 279 -13.25 -15.42 21.34
CA PRO A 279 -13.25 -14.34 20.36
C PRO A 279 -13.06 -12.98 21.04
N PHE A 280 -12.18 -12.14 20.48
CA PHE A 280 -11.93 -10.79 20.94
C PHE A 280 -11.44 -9.91 19.79
N GLN A 281 -12.13 -8.78 19.55
CA GLN A 281 -11.87 -7.89 18.42
C GLN A 281 -11.80 -8.67 17.09
N ASP A 282 -10.68 -8.56 16.37
CA ASP A 282 -10.46 -9.17 15.06
C ASP A 282 -9.84 -10.59 15.16
N GLY A 283 -9.83 -11.19 16.36
CA GLY A 283 -9.16 -12.48 16.59
C GLY A 283 -9.63 -13.20 17.85
N PHE A 284 -8.70 -13.91 18.49
CA PHE A 284 -8.94 -14.77 19.64
C PHE A 284 -7.93 -14.49 20.75
N TYR A 285 -8.42 -14.41 21.98
CA TYR A 285 -7.61 -14.13 23.17
C TYR A 285 -7.47 -15.39 24.01
N ALA A 286 -6.25 -15.73 24.41
CA ALA A 286 -5.96 -16.82 25.33
C ALA A 286 -6.15 -16.36 26.79
N TYR A 287 -7.15 -16.92 27.48
CA TYR A 287 -7.56 -16.48 28.81
C TYR A 287 -7.42 -17.56 29.91
N ALA A 288 -7.26 -18.83 29.55
CA ALA A 288 -7.13 -19.91 30.51
C ALA A 288 -6.18 -21.02 30.01
N LEU A 289 -5.48 -21.66 30.93
CA LEU A 289 -4.54 -22.76 30.65
C LEU A 289 -5.26 -24.01 30.13
N GLY A 290 -4.54 -24.81 29.35
CA GLY A 290 -4.97 -26.13 28.90
C GLY A 290 -5.19 -26.21 27.39
N ASP A 291 -5.84 -27.29 26.97
CA ASP A 291 -6.10 -27.53 25.55
C ASP A 291 -7.25 -26.63 25.05
N ALA A 292 -7.04 -26.08 23.86
CA ALA A 292 -7.94 -25.22 23.15
C ALA A 292 -8.02 -25.66 21.68
N SER A 293 -9.10 -25.29 21.01
CA SER A 293 -9.24 -25.56 19.59
C SER A 293 -10.01 -24.46 18.90
N LEU A 294 -9.59 -24.13 17.69
CA LEU A 294 -10.35 -23.27 16.79
C LEU A 294 -10.86 -24.10 15.62
N ILE A 295 -12.18 -24.14 15.45
CA ILE A 295 -12.83 -24.87 14.37
C ILE A 295 -13.23 -23.84 13.31
N LEU A 296 -12.69 -23.96 12.11
CA LEU A 296 -13.02 -23.14 10.96
C LEU A 296 -14.01 -23.90 10.08
N ILE A 297 -15.05 -23.23 9.58
CA ILE A 297 -16.10 -23.79 8.73
C ILE A 297 -16.25 -22.91 7.50
N ALA A 298 -16.00 -23.48 6.31
CA ALA A 298 -16.16 -22.77 5.04
C ALA A 298 -17.60 -22.87 4.51
N ASP A 299 -18.13 -21.76 4.01
CA ASP A 299 -19.46 -21.59 3.41
C ASP A 299 -20.62 -22.08 4.31
N GLY A 300 -20.40 -22.15 5.63
CA GLY A 300 -21.35 -22.75 6.57
C GLY A 300 -21.58 -24.26 6.36
N ASP A 301 -20.77 -24.93 5.54
CA ASP A 301 -20.87 -26.38 5.29
C ASP A 301 -20.09 -27.14 6.38
N PRO A 302 -20.76 -27.88 7.28
CA PRO A 302 -20.09 -28.63 8.35
C PRO A 302 -19.21 -29.79 7.84
N ARG A 303 -19.17 -30.04 6.53
CA ARG A 303 -18.24 -30.99 5.90
C ARG A 303 -16.94 -30.33 5.44
N ARG A 304 -16.87 -29.00 5.39
CA ARG A 304 -15.72 -28.21 4.95
C ARG A 304 -15.10 -27.52 6.15
N THR A 305 -14.52 -28.33 7.03
CA THR A 305 -14.02 -27.85 8.33
C THR A 305 -12.55 -28.13 8.51
N ALA A 306 -11.83 -27.19 9.11
CA ALA A 306 -10.47 -27.40 9.60
C ALA A 306 -10.41 -27.11 11.09
N GLN A 307 -9.53 -27.81 11.80
CA GLN A 307 -9.32 -27.62 13.23
C GLN A 307 -7.88 -27.23 13.50
N LEU A 308 -7.68 -26.07 14.12
CA LEU A 308 -6.42 -25.67 14.71
C LEU A 308 -6.40 -26.13 16.18
N SER A 309 -5.48 -27.02 16.51
CA SER A 309 -5.25 -27.43 17.90
C SER A 309 -4.32 -26.44 18.58
N ILE A 310 -4.65 -26.02 19.79
CA ILE A 310 -3.94 -24.97 20.52
C ILE A 310 -3.69 -25.46 21.95
N LYS A 311 -2.48 -25.23 22.46
CA LYS A 311 -2.16 -25.48 23.86
C LYS A 311 -1.84 -24.16 24.54
N VAL A 312 -2.64 -23.82 25.55
CA VAL A 312 -2.46 -22.58 26.32
C VAL A 312 -1.60 -22.86 27.55
N LEU A 313 -0.45 -22.17 27.61
CA LEU A 313 0.59 -22.32 28.61
C LEU A 313 0.63 -21.13 29.58
N GLU A 314 1.35 -21.32 30.69
CA GLU A 314 1.68 -20.22 31.58
C GLU A 314 2.63 -19.23 30.89
N PRO A 315 2.52 -17.92 31.16
CA PRO A 315 3.46 -16.94 30.61
C PRO A 315 4.91 -17.23 31.00
N GLY A 316 5.84 -17.19 30.05
CA GLY A 316 7.27 -17.36 30.27
C GLY A 316 7.76 -18.81 30.22
N MET A 317 6.98 -19.72 29.63
CA MET A 317 7.39 -21.10 29.37
C MET A 317 7.76 -21.24 27.88
N GLU A 318 9.02 -20.92 27.54
CA GLU A 318 9.64 -21.28 26.23
C GLU A 318 10.31 -22.66 26.30
#